data_AF-A0A2V2U6V3-F1
#
_entry.id   AF-A0A2V2U6V3-F1
#
_cell.length_a   1.000
_cell.length_b   1.000
_cell.length_c   1.000
_cell.angle_alpha   90.00
_cell.angle_beta   90.00
_cell.angle_gamma   90.00
#
_symmetry.space_group_name_H-M   'P 1'
#
loop_
_entity.id
_entity.type
_entity.pdbx_description
1 polymer ?
#
loop_
_entity_poly.entity_id
_entity_poly.type
_entity_poly.pdbx_seq_one_letter_code
_entity_poly.pdbx_strand_id
1 'polypeptide(L)'
;MEKKNNIKLRYEPSEDDIHIQADRIRLTQVISNLLGNAVKFTKKGIISITIKKENDKAIVGVQDTGVGIDDEIMSRLFSKSDLGGTGLGLFISKSIIEALGGTISAGNNEEGKRGATFTFSLPLSK
;
A
#
# COMPACT_ATOMS: atom_id res chain seq x y z
N MET A 1 6.56 19.14 21.90
CA MET A 1 5.13 18.85 21.69
C MET A 1 5.00 17.86 20.55
N GLU A 2 4.79 16.58 20.84
CA GLU A 2 4.52 15.56 19.82
C GLU A 2 3.19 15.88 19.14
N LYS A 3 3.20 16.10 17.81
CA LYS A 3 1.97 16.18 17.04
C LYS A 3 1.33 14.79 17.04
N LYS A 4 0.36 14.55 17.92
CA LYS A 4 -0.55 13.40 17.79
C LYS A 4 -1.33 13.58 16.49
N ASN A 5 -0.88 12.89 15.43
CA ASN A 5 -1.67 12.80 14.20
C ASN A 5 -3.02 12.17 14.57
N ASN A 6 -4.11 12.84 14.22
CA ASN A 6 -5.47 12.36 14.52
C ASN A 6 -5.92 11.39 13.41
N ILE A 7 -5.22 10.27 13.33
CA ILE A 7 -5.44 9.20 12.35
C ILE A 7 -6.22 8.08 13.02
N LYS A 8 -7.29 7.64 12.38
CA LYS A 8 -7.99 6.41 12.73
C LYS A 8 -7.52 5.28 11.82
N LEU A 9 -7.14 4.16 12.40
CA LEU A 9 -6.86 2.93 11.65
C LEU A 9 -8.14 2.11 11.56
N ARG A 10 -8.47 1.67 10.34
CA ARG A 10 -9.52 0.70 10.08
C ARG A 10 -8.90 -0.52 9.41
N TYR A 11 -9.21 -1.69 9.94
CA TYR A 11 -8.82 -2.95 9.34
C TYR A 11 -10.08 -3.72 8.96
N GLU A 12 -10.18 -4.08 7.69
CA GLU A 12 -11.27 -4.84 7.09
C GLU A 12 -10.66 -6.19 6.63
N PRO A 13 -10.63 -7.20 7.52
CA PRO A 13 -10.12 -8.51 7.17
C PRO A 13 -11.03 -9.21 6.15
N SER A 14 -10.48 -10.20 5.46
CA SER A 14 -11.28 -11.13 4.66
C SER A 14 -11.97 -12.14 5.57
N GLU A 15 -13.18 -12.57 5.19
CA GLU A 15 -13.85 -13.73 5.81
C GLU A 15 -13.28 -15.06 5.28
N ASP A 16 -12.57 -15.03 4.16
CA ASP A 16 -11.90 -16.18 3.56
C ASP A 16 -10.59 -16.50 4.27
N ASP A 17 -10.25 -17.79 4.32
CA ASP A 17 -8.92 -18.23 4.70
C ASP A 17 -7.92 -17.97 3.56
N ILE A 18 -6.92 -17.15 3.83
CA ILE A 18 -5.94 -16.66 2.86
C ILE A 18 -4.55 -17.10 3.26
N HIS A 19 -4.01 -18.06 2.50
CA HIS A 19 -2.65 -18.54 2.64
C HIS A 19 -1.79 -18.10 1.45
N ILE A 20 -0.60 -17.57 1.75
CA ILE A 20 0.38 -17.11 0.76
C ILE A 20 1.74 -17.65 1.18
N GLN A 21 2.49 -18.20 0.22
CA GLN A 21 3.87 -18.60 0.43
C GLN A 21 4.80 -17.43 0.09
N ALA A 22 5.37 -16.79 1.12
CA ALA A 22 6.27 -15.66 0.95
C ALA A 22 7.29 -15.57 2.10
N ASP A 23 8.40 -14.88 1.84
CA ASP A 23 9.29 -14.42 2.91
C ASP A 23 8.55 -13.39 3.77
N ARG A 24 8.28 -13.75 5.03
CA ARG A 24 7.55 -12.92 5.99
C ARG A 24 8.20 -11.57 6.22
N ILE A 25 9.53 -11.49 6.27
CA ILE A 25 10.27 -10.24 6.52
C ILE A 25 10.10 -9.31 5.33
N ARG A 26 10.26 -9.83 4.10
CA ARG A 26 10.09 -9.05 2.87
C ARG A 26 8.65 -8.56 2.68
N LEU A 27 7.66 -9.41 2.95
CA LEU A 27 6.26 -8.99 2.86
C LEU A 27 5.90 -7.95 3.93
N THR A 28 6.42 -8.11 5.15
CA THR A 28 6.27 -7.10 6.22
C THR A 28 6.89 -5.77 5.79
N GLN A 29 8.07 -5.79 5.14
CA GLN A 29 8.70 -4.59 4.59
C GLN A 29 7.79 -3.86 3.58
N VAL A 30 7.10 -4.60 2.70
CA VAL A 30 6.12 -4.01 1.77
C VAL A 30 5.00 -3.32 2.54
N ILE A 31 4.35 -4.05 3.46
CA ILE A 31 3.22 -3.53 4.24
C ILE A 31 3.62 -2.30 5.06
N SER A 32 4.77 -2.34 5.74
CA SER A 32 5.29 -1.21 6.51
C SER A 32 5.60 0.01 5.63
N ASN A 33 6.08 -0.20 4.41
CA ASN A 33 6.33 0.90 3.48
C ASN A 33 5.03 1.57 3.03
N LEU A 34 4.00 0.78 2.69
CA LEU A 34 2.68 1.31 2.29
C LEU A 34 2.00 2.05 3.44
N LEU A 35 2.00 1.48 4.65
CA LEU A 35 1.47 2.13 5.85
C LEU A 35 2.26 3.39 6.23
N GLY A 36 3.58 3.34 6.10
CA GLY A 36 4.45 4.50 6.35
C GLY A 36 4.12 5.66 5.43
N ASN A 37 3.85 5.40 4.14
CA ASN A 37 3.38 6.40 3.20
C ASN A 37 2.01 6.96 3.62
N ALA A 38 1.04 6.09 3.92
CA ALA A 38 -0.29 6.51 4.34
C ALA A 38 -0.25 7.43 5.58
N VAL A 39 0.56 7.09 6.59
CA VAL A 39 0.76 7.91 7.80
C VAL A 39 1.47 9.23 7.48
N LYS A 40 2.48 9.19 6.61
CA LYS A 40 3.24 10.39 6.20
C LYS A 40 2.35 11.42 5.50
N PHE A 41 1.43 10.96 4.65
CA PHE A 41 0.59 11.84 3.82
C PHE A 41 -0.79 12.14 4.42
N THR A 42 -1.14 11.53 5.56
CA THR A 42 -2.40 11.77 6.28
C THR A 42 -2.17 12.48 7.59
N LYS A 43 -2.49 13.79 7.67
CA LYS A 43 -2.38 14.56 8.93
C LYS A 43 -3.52 14.27 9.92
N LYS A 44 -4.74 14.15 9.39
CA LYS A 44 -5.97 13.82 10.12
C LYS A 44 -6.88 13.08 9.14
N GLY A 45 -7.44 11.95 9.55
CA GLY A 45 -8.23 11.14 8.64
C GLY A 45 -8.29 9.67 9.02
N ILE A 46 -8.52 8.84 8.01
CA ILE A 46 -8.63 7.39 8.15
C ILE A 46 -7.57 6.74 7.26
N ILE A 47 -6.92 5.71 7.78
CA ILE A 47 -6.15 4.76 6.98
C ILE A 47 -6.89 3.42 7.08
N SER A 48 -7.34 2.91 5.95
CA SER A 48 -8.07 1.65 5.83
C SER A 48 -7.16 0.59 5.20
N ILE A 49 -7.10 -0.58 5.85
CA ILE A 49 -6.39 -1.75 5.35
C ILE A 49 -7.46 -2.78 5.00
N THR A 50 -7.52 -3.18 3.74
CA THR A 50 -8.48 -4.16 3.25
C THR A 50 -7.74 -5.41 2.77
N ILE A 51 -8.32 -6.57 3.04
CA ILE A 51 -7.85 -7.84 2.49
C ILE A 51 -9.06 -8.54 1.88
N LYS A 52 -8.95 -8.97 0.63
CA LYS A 52 -9.96 -9.78 -0.04
C LYS A 52 -9.32 -10.91 -0.83
N LYS A 53 -10.00 -12.04 -0.90
CA LYS A 53 -9.70 -13.08 -1.87
C LYS A 53 -10.43 -12.77 -3.17
N GLU A 54 -9.72 -12.81 -4.29
CA GLU A 54 -10.30 -12.64 -5.61
C GLU A 54 -9.69 -13.67 -6.55
N ASN A 55 -10.48 -14.67 -6.94
CA ASN A 55 -10.00 -15.86 -7.65
C ASN A 55 -8.86 -16.54 -6.86
N ASP A 56 -7.74 -16.83 -7.52
CA ASP A 56 -6.54 -17.45 -6.93
C ASP A 56 -5.54 -16.42 -6.36
N LYS A 57 -6.02 -15.23 -5.99
CA LYS A 57 -5.16 -14.16 -5.47
C LYS A 57 -5.71 -13.57 -4.18
N ALA A 58 -4.78 -13.22 -3.28
CA ALA A 58 -5.04 -12.29 -2.21
C ALA A 58 -4.83 -10.86 -2.74
N ILE A 59 -5.78 -9.98 -2.53
CA ILE A 59 -5.68 -8.56 -2.84
C ILE A 59 -5.64 -7.80 -1.51
N VAL A 60 -4.60 -6.99 -1.33
CA VAL A 60 -4.40 -6.16 -0.14
C VAL A 60 -4.41 -4.70 -0.55
N GLY A 61 -5.29 -3.92 0.06
CA GLY A 61 -5.41 -2.48 -0.15
C GLY A 61 -5.00 -1.70 1.09
N VAL A 62 -4.23 -0.63 0.90
CA VAL A 62 -3.96 0.41 1.89
C VAL A 62 -4.48 1.72 1.34
N GLN A 63 -5.61 2.17 1.85
CA GLN A 63 -6.26 3.42 1.47
C GLN A 63 -6.07 4.46 2.56
N ASP A 64 -5.73 5.68 2.16
CA ASP A 64 -5.67 6.83 3.06
C ASP A 64 -6.62 7.95 2.61
N THR A 65 -6.93 8.87 3.52
CA THR A 65 -7.71 10.09 3.24
C THR A 65 -6.84 11.35 3.27
N GLY A 66 -5.56 11.21 2.89
CA GLY A 66 -4.56 12.25 2.89
C GLY A 66 -4.66 13.20 1.69
N VAL A 67 -3.52 13.72 1.25
CA VAL A 67 -3.46 14.71 0.16
C VAL A 67 -3.61 14.11 -1.24
N GLY A 68 -3.53 12.78 -1.38
CA GLY A 68 -3.47 12.11 -2.67
C GLY A 68 -2.06 12.10 -3.27
N ILE A 69 -1.99 11.72 -4.55
CA ILE A 69 -0.78 11.62 -5.36
C ILE A 69 -0.91 12.62 -6.51
N ASP A 70 0.13 13.43 -6.70
CA ASP A 70 0.23 14.33 -7.85
C ASP A 70 0.43 13.54 -9.16
N ASP A 71 -0.22 13.96 -10.24
CA ASP A 71 -0.20 13.27 -11.53
C ASP A 71 1.22 13.16 -12.13
N GLU A 72 2.08 14.16 -11.90
CA GLU A 72 3.47 14.14 -12.36
C GLU A 72 4.27 13.03 -11.66
N ILE A 73 3.94 12.76 -10.39
CA ILE A 73 4.59 11.73 -9.57
C ILE A 73 3.99 10.34 -9.86
N MET A 74 2.69 10.26 -10.16
CA MET A 74 1.95 9.01 -10.37
C MET A 74 2.65 8.09 -11.38
N SER A 75 3.11 8.65 -12.51
CA SER A 75 3.78 7.89 -13.57
C SER A 75 5.14 7.31 -13.17
N ARG A 76 5.78 7.83 -12.12
CA ARG A 76 7.14 7.47 -11.68
C ARG A 76 7.18 6.88 -10.26
N LEU A 77 6.02 6.63 -9.67
CA LEU A 77 5.83 6.28 -8.26
C LEU A 77 6.57 5.00 -7.84
N PHE A 78 6.71 4.06 -8.77
CA PHE A 78 7.44 2.80 -8.57
C PHE A 78 8.78 2.75 -9.32
N SER A 79 9.28 3.89 -9.79
CA SER A 79 10.59 3.99 -10.43
C SER A 79 11.67 4.26 -9.39
N LYS A 80 12.90 3.85 -9.70
CA LYS A 80 14.07 4.20 -8.89
C LYS A 80 14.25 5.73 -8.95
N SER A 81 14.07 6.42 -7.81
CA SER A 81 14.35 7.85 -7.72
C SER A 81 15.84 8.07 -7.42
N ASP A 82 16.51 8.95 -8.16
CA ASP A 82 17.89 9.38 -7.88
C ASP A 82 18.00 10.34 -6.68
N LEU A 83 16.85 10.78 -6.17
CA LEU A 83 16.75 11.65 -4.99
C LEU A 83 16.89 10.80 -3.73
N GLY A 84 18.05 10.91 -3.08
CA GLY A 84 18.34 10.27 -1.80
C GLY A 84 17.28 10.61 -0.75
N GLY A 85 16.76 9.57 -0.09
CA GLY A 85 15.78 9.68 0.99
C GLY A 85 14.33 9.57 0.51
N THR A 86 13.69 8.44 0.86
CA THR A 86 12.24 8.16 0.78
C THR A 86 11.64 7.64 -0.53
N GLY A 87 12.28 7.73 -1.70
CA GLY A 87 11.71 7.22 -2.96
C GLY A 87 12.01 5.75 -3.31
N LEU A 88 12.95 5.10 -2.59
CA LEU A 88 13.28 3.68 -2.83
C LEU A 88 12.23 2.70 -2.30
N GLY A 89 11.43 3.10 -1.30
CA GLY A 89 10.53 2.20 -0.61
C GLY A 89 9.55 1.52 -1.56
N LEU A 90 8.86 2.33 -2.38
CA LEU A 90 7.88 1.81 -3.35
C LEU A 90 8.53 1.02 -4.48
N PHE A 91 9.72 1.42 -4.94
CA PHE A 91 10.50 0.63 -5.89
C PHE A 91 10.84 -0.76 -5.34
N ILE A 92 11.34 -0.84 -4.11
CA ILE A 92 11.62 -2.11 -3.43
C ILE A 92 10.34 -2.91 -3.22
N SER A 93 9.24 -2.26 -2.81
CA SER A 93 7.95 -2.91 -2.66
C SER A 93 7.49 -3.57 -3.95
N LYS A 94 7.62 -2.87 -5.08
CA LYS A 94 7.31 -3.41 -6.40
C LYS A 94 8.18 -4.63 -6.73
N SER A 95 9.50 -4.53 -6.55
CA SER A 95 10.40 -5.67 -6.82
C SER A 95 10.07 -6.89 -5.96
N ILE A 96 9.73 -6.71 -4.68
CA ILE A 96 9.34 -7.81 -3.79
C ILE A 96 8.04 -8.46 -4.26
N ILE A 97 7.01 -7.65 -4.54
CA ILE A 97 5.70 -8.17 -4.95
C ILE A 97 5.78 -8.88 -6.31
N GLU A 98 6.52 -8.31 -7.27
CA GLU A 98 6.72 -8.94 -8.58
C GLU A 98 7.53 -10.24 -8.47
N ALA A 99 8.55 -10.29 -7.60
CA ALA A 99 9.32 -11.51 -7.34
C ALA A 99 8.47 -12.64 -6.72
N LEU A 100 7.38 -12.29 -6.02
CA LEU A 100 6.40 -13.24 -5.49
C LEU A 100 5.29 -13.59 -6.51
N GLY A 101 5.44 -13.17 -7.78
CA GLY A 101 4.45 -13.41 -8.84
C GLY A 101 3.21 -12.53 -8.75
N GLY A 102 3.27 -11.47 -7.96
CA GLY A 102 2.20 -10.53 -7.71
C GLY A 102 2.21 -9.30 -8.61
N THR A 103 1.30 -8.37 -8.32
CA THR A 103 1.28 -7.03 -8.92
C THR A 103 1.08 -5.97 -7.84
N ILE A 104 1.56 -4.75 -8.06
CA ILE A 104 1.30 -3.60 -7.20
C ILE A 104 0.89 -2.39 -8.04
N SER A 105 -0.06 -1.62 -7.55
CA SER A 105 -0.56 -0.39 -8.18
C SER A 105 -0.87 0.66 -7.12
N ALA A 106 -1.02 1.91 -7.57
CA ALA A 106 -1.50 3.00 -6.75
C ALA A 106 -2.41 3.89 -7.59
N GLY A 107 -3.33 4.59 -6.94
CA GLY A 107 -4.19 5.58 -7.57
C GLY A 107 -4.77 6.55 -6.55
N ASN A 108 -5.23 7.71 -7.02
CA ASN A 108 -6.07 8.58 -6.21
C ASN A 108 -7.40 7.89 -5.93
N ASN A 109 -8.01 8.19 -4.78
CA ASN A 109 -9.36 7.73 -4.47
C ASN A 109 -10.37 8.25 -5.52
N GLU A 110 -11.56 7.64 -5.58
CA GLU A 110 -12.64 8.03 -6.51
C GLU A 110 -12.88 9.54 -6.56
N GLU A 111 -13.41 10.02 -7.69
CA GLU A 111 -13.63 11.45 -7.95
C GLU A 111 -14.38 12.14 -6.78
N GLY A 112 -13.78 13.19 -6.23
CA GLY A 112 -14.28 13.92 -5.07
C GLY A 112 -13.85 13.38 -3.69
N LYS A 113 -13.23 12.19 -3.60
CA LYS A 113 -12.61 11.68 -2.37
C LYS A 113 -11.12 12.01 -2.35
N ARG A 114 -10.65 12.59 -1.25
CA ARG A 114 -9.22 12.87 -1.03
C ARG A 114 -8.45 11.61 -0.65
N GLY A 115 -7.15 11.60 -0.93
CA GLY A 115 -6.23 10.54 -0.54
C GLY A 115 -5.92 9.56 -1.66
N ALA A 116 -5.16 8.53 -1.33
CA ALA A 116 -4.69 7.54 -2.29
C ALA A 116 -4.98 6.11 -1.81
N THR A 117 -5.03 5.18 -2.76
CA THR A 117 -5.10 3.75 -2.50
C THR A 117 -3.91 3.06 -3.16
N PHE A 118 -3.16 2.33 -2.35
CA PHE A 118 -2.12 1.41 -2.80
C PHE A 118 -2.65 -0.02 -2.72
N THR A 119 -2.54 -0.77 -3.79
CA THR A 119 -3.06 -2.13 -3.87
C THR A 119 -1.97 -3.06 -4.35
N PHE A 120 -1.78 -4.19 -3.67
CA PHE A 120 -1.00 -5.29 -4.22
C PHE A 120 -1.78 -6.59 -4.25
N SER A 121 -1.42 -7.48 -5.18
CA SER A 121 -1.95 -8.83 -5.28
C SER A 121 -0.84 -9.86 -5.15
N LEU A 122 -1.13 -10.99 -4.53
CA LEU A 122 -0.24 -12.16 -4.47
C LEU A 122 -1.03 -13.43 -4.79
N PRO A 123 -0.44 -14.41 -5.49
CA PRO A 123 -1.07 -15.70 -5.70
C PRO A 123 -1.26 -16.42 -4.36
N LEU A 124 -2.38 -17.11 -4.20
CA LEU A 124 -2.61 -17.98 -3.05
C LEU A 124 -1.73 -19.22 -3.14
N SER A 125 -1.27 -19.71 -1.99
CA SER A 125 -0.69 -21.05 -1.92
C SER A 125 -1.78 -22.08 -2.19
N LYS A 126 -1.47 -23.06 -3.03
CA LYS A 126 -2.30 -24.25 -3.22
C LYS A 126 -2.27 -25.15 -1.98
#